data_AF-A0A7C2QK34-F1
#
_entry.id   AF-A0A7C2QK34-F1
#
_cell.length_a   1.000
_cell.length_b   1.000
_cell.length_c   1.000
_cell.angle_alpha   90.00
_cell.angle_beta   90.00
_cell.angle_gamma   90.00
#
_symmetry.space_group_name_H-M   'P 1'
#
loop_
_entity.id
_entity.type
_entity.pdbx_description
1 polymer ?
#
loop_
_entity_poly.entity_id
_entity_poly.type
_entity_poly.pdbx_seq_one_letter_code
_entity_poly.pdbx_strand_id
1 'polypeptide(L)'
;MKRKGISPRLFFAAFMGAMMMSFPGFSDSLDLADLLPDSVQGWKAEEPDGRYDYETLYDYINGGAELYRSFNVRAVLARRYEKQDAQPILADMFDMGSSKDAFGAYHHDLREGDEVGIGQESELLGSSLTFWKDRYYVSIIPFGHGEEIKSAVLEVGRAIAQAIPKEGPKPDLLNYLPQQKRLPQVHYFHNHACLNTYYFLARDNLLNLDQDTEGVLAR
;
A
#
# COMPACT_ATOMS: atom_id res chain seq x y z
N MET A 1 41.16 29.77 2.07
CA MET A 1 40.06 30.76 2.06
C MET A 1 38.74 30.03 1.80
N LYS A 2 37.90 30.00 2.84
CA LYS A 2 36.48 29.58 3.01
C LYS A 2 35.80 28.66 1.96
N ARG A 3 35.44 27.45 2.44
CA ARG A 3 34.33 26.61 1.94
C ARG A 3 33.00 27.36 2.12
N LYS A 4 32.16 27.42 1.08
CA LYS A 4 30.77 27.89 1.18
C LYS A 4 29.87 26.69 1.48
N GLY A 5 29.18 26.72 2.62
CA GLY A 5 28.15 25.77 2.99
C GLY A 5 26.86 26.03 2.21
N ILE A 6 26.22 24.95 1.80
CA ILE A 6 24.86 24.95 1.23
C ILE A 6 23.94 24.57 2.39
N SER A 7 23.08 25.49 2.80
CA SER A 7 22.00 25.25 3.76
C SER A 7 20.81 24.57 3.05
N PRO A 8 20.22 23.49 3.60
CA PRO A 8 18.95 22.98 3.09
C PRO A 8 17.80 23.88 3.57
N ARG A 9 16.95 24.31 2.64
CA ARG A 9 15.72 25.07 2.93
C ARG A 9 14.63 24.10 3.37
N LEU A 10 14.20 24.21 4.63
CA LEU A 10 12.95 23.64 5.12
C LEU A 10 11.78 24.27 4.35
N PHE A 11 10.91 23.45 3.76
CA PHE A 11 9.59 23.88 3.31
C PHE A 11 8.57 23.50 4.40
N PHE A 12 7.90 24.51 4.94
CA PHE A 12 6.75 24.38 5.83
C PHE A 12 5.50 24.42 4.92
N ALA A 13 4.75 23.33 4.82
CA ALA A 13 3.46 23.33 4.14
C ALA A 13 2.39 23.77 5.15
N ALA A 14 1.71 24.88 4.83
CA ALA A 14 0.58 25.38 5.60
C ALA A 14 -0.69 24.59 5.23
N PHE A 15 -1.35 24.02 6.23
CA PHE A 15 -2.58 23.25 6.10
C PHE A 15 -3.77 24.21 5.98
N MET A 16 -4.44 24.23 4.83
CA MET A 16 -5.68 25.00 4.63
C MET A 16 -6.86 24.02 4.74
N GLY A 17 -7.68 24.20 5.79
CA GLY A 17 -8.75 23.27 6.15
C GLY A 17 -9.82 23.15 5.06
N ALA A 18 -10.05 21.92 4.59
CA ALA A 18 -11.20 21.57 3.78
C ALA A 18 -12.36 21.13 4.71
N MET A 19 -13.54 21.71 4.48
CA MET A 19 -14.76 21.46 5.23
C MET A 19 -15.36 20.11 4.78
N MET A 20 -15.46 19.14 5.70
CA MET A 20 -16.10 17.84 5.48
C MET A 20 -17.58 18.00 5.13
N MET A 21 -17.99 17.53 3.95
CA MET A 21 -19.39 17.20 3.67
C MET A 21 -19.60 15.70 3.91
N SER A 22 -20.43 15.36 4.90
CA SER A 22 -20.84 13.98 5.16
C SER A 22 -21.91 13.53 4.17
N PHE A 23 -21.63 12.45 3.45
CA PHE A 23 -22.66 11.67 2.75
C PHE A 23 -23.08 10.48 3.62
N PRO A 24 -24.39 10.24 3.85
CA PRO A 24 -24.84 9.05 4.53
C PRO A 24 -25.03 7.90 3.55
N GLY A 25 -24.40 6.74 3.79
CA GLY A 25 -24.83 5.47 3.19
C GLY A 25 -23.76 4.41 2.91
N PHE A 26 -23.31 3.68 3.93
CA PHE A 26 -23.33 2.20 4.02
C PHE A 26 -22.70 1.82 5.37
N SER A 27 -23.53 1.37 6.30
CA SER A 27 -23.13 0.91 7.63
C SER A 27 -22.69 -0.55 7.55
N ASP A 28 -21.41 -0.79 7.20
CA ASP A 28 -20.68 -2.01 7.59
C ASP A 28 -19.14 -1.86 7.49
N SER A 29 -18.61 -0.64 7.57
CA SER A 29 -17.18 -0.38 7.40
C SER A 29 -16.48 -0.34 8.75
N LEU A 30 -15.62 -1.33 9.02
CA LEU A 30 -14.47 -1.14 9.92
C LEU A 30 -13.77 0.18 9.55
N ASP A 31 -13.57 1.08 10.52
CA ASP A 31 -12.67 2.21 10.30
C ASP A 31 -11.26 1.65 10.14
N LEU A 32 -10.50 2.14 9.17
CA LEU A 32 -9.12 1.73 8.97
C LEU A 32 -8.28 1.95 10.23
N ALA A 33 -8.58 3.01 10.99
CA ALA A 33 -7.88 3.29 12.24
C ALA A 33 -8.02 2.17 13.29
N ASP A 34 -9.14 1.45 13.31
CA ASP A 34 -9.38 0.33 14.24
C ASP A 34 -8.56 -0.92 13.87
N LEU A 35 -8.07 -0.99 12.63
CA LEU A 35 -7.25 -2.11 12.13
C LEU A 35 -5.77 -1.91 12.44
N LEU A 36 -5.35 -0.71 12.83
CA LEU A 36 -3.97 -0.43 13.22
C LEU A 36 -3.86 -0.36 14.75
N PRO A 37 -2.80 -0.94 15.35
CA PRO A 37 -2.59 -0.83 16.79
C PRO A 37 -2.28 0.62 17.21
N ASP A 38 -2.61 0.98 18.44
CA ASP A 38 -2.21 2.28 19.01
C ASP A 38 -0.75 2.30 19.47
N SER A 39 -0.20 1.12 19.79
CA SER A 39 1.19 0.97 20.19
C SER A 39 1.71 -0.44 19.99
N VAL A 40 3.01 -0.56 19.71
CA VAL A 40 3.73 -1.82 19.54
C VAL A 40 5.15 -1.65 20.08
N GLN A 41 5.57 -2.51 21.03
CA GLN A 41 6.95 -2.55 21.54
C GLN A 41 7.54 -1.18 21.97
N GLY A 42 6.69 -0.27 22.46
CA GLY A 42 7.08 1.08 22.90
C GLY A 42 7.02 2.16 21.81
N TRP A 43 6.83 1.78 20.54
CA TRP A 43 6.38 2.70 19.49
C TRP A 43 4.89 3.00 19.70
N LYS A 44 4.52 4.27 19.64
CA LYS A 44 3.14 4.74 19.84
C LYS A 44 2.68 5.51 18.62
N ALA A 45 1.41 5.35 18.25
CA ALA A 45 0.78 6.11 17.19
C ALA A 45 0.90 7.62 17.49
N GLU A 46 1.32 8.38 16.48
CA GLU A 46 1.28 9.83 16.46
C GLU A 46 -0.05 10.27 15.84
N GLU A 47 -0.79 11.11 16.56
CA GLU A 47 -2.06 11.67 16.10
C GLU A 47 -1.88 13.09 15.53
N PRO A 48 -2.65 13.49 14.50
CA PRO A 48 -3.67 12.69 13.82
C PRO A 48 -3.07 11.77 12.73
N ASP A 49 -3.76 10.66 12.45
CA ASP A 49 -3.50 9.86 11.24
C ASP A 49 -3.67 10.69 9.96
N GLY A 50 -2.86 10.41 8.95
CA GLY A 50 -3.11 10.86 7.58
C GLY A 50 -4.25 10.06 6.97
N ARG A 51 -5.25 10.74 6.40
CA ARG A 51 -6.40 10.11 5.73
C ARG A 51 -6.52 10.64 4.32
N TYR A 52 -6.54 9.72 3.36
CA TYR A 52 -6.63 10.02 1.94
C TYR A 52 -7.65 9.12 1.27
N ASP A 53 -8.23 9.59 0.18
CA ASP A 53 -9.15 8.86 -0.68
C ASP A 53 -8.62 8.82 -2.12
N TYR A 54 -9.40 8.27 -3.04
CA TYR A 54 -9.06 8.19 -4.45
C TYR A 54 -8.60 9.53 -5.06
N GLU A 55 -9.23 10.63 -4.65
CA GLU A 55 -8.92 11.96 -5.17
C GLU A 55 -7.68 12.52 -4.47
N THR A 56 -7.65 12.54 -3.15
CA THR A 56 -6.62 13.22 -2.33
C THR A 56 -5.30 12.46 -2.21
N LEU A 57 -5.21 11.20 -2.65
CA LEU A 57 -3.99 10.40 -2.50
C LEU A 57 -2.75 11.02 -3.20
N TYR A 58 -2.92 11.83 -4.24
CA TYR A 58 -1.80 12.51 -4.90
C TYR A 58 -1.11 13.55 -4.00
N ASP A 59 -1.82 14.11 -3.02
CA ASP A 59 -1.26 15.05 -2.04
C ASP A 59 -0.29 14.34 -1.09
N TYR A 60 -0.41 13.02 -0.95
CA TYR A 60 0.43 12.18 -0.10
C TYR A 60 1.57 11.52 -0.88
N ILE A 61 1.23 10.70 -1.88
CA ILE A 61 2.20 9.89 -2.65
C ILE A 61 2.20 10.35 -4.10
N ASN A 62 2.75 11.55 -4.34
CA ASN A 62 2.80 12.15 -5.67
C ASN A 62 3.57 11.25 -6.66
N GLY A 63 2.97 10.96 -7.81
CA GLY A 63 3.46 9.99 -8.80
C GLY A 63 3.14 8.52 -8.47
N GLY A 64 3.19 8.12 -7.20
CA GLY A 64 2.81 6.77 -6.76
C GLY A 64 1.29 6.55 -6.64
N ALA A 65 0.51 7.61 -6.46
CA ALA A 65 -0.94 7.53 -6.33
C ALA A 65 -1.63 6.93 -7.57
N GLU A 66 -1.10 7.18 -8.76
CA GLU A 66 -1.69 6.71 -10.04
C GLU A 66 -1.71 5.17 -10.12
N LEU A 67 -0.72 4.52 -9.51
CA LEU A 67 -0.68 3.07 -9.38
C LEU A 67 -1.87 2.55 -8.56
N TYR A 68 -2.04 3.03 -7.33
CA TYR A 68 -3.12 2.55 -6.45
C TYR A 68 -4.51 2.92 -6.98
N ARG A 69 -4.63 4.06 -7.67
CA ARG A 69 -5.84 4.45 -8.39
C ARG A 69 -6.14 3.55 -9.59
N SER A 70 -5.12 2.95 -10.20
CA SER A 70 -5.30 1.92 -11.24
C SER A 70 -5.82 0.59 -10.69
N PHE A 71 -5.83 0.45 -9.36
CA PHE A 71 -6.43 -0.65 -8.62
C PHE A 71 -7.58 -0.16 -7.73
N ASN A 72 -8.31 0.88 -8.15
CA ASN A 72 -9.56 1.30 -7.52
C ASN A 72 -9.47 1.59 -5.99
N VAL A 73 -8.31 2.07 -5.51
CA VAL A 73 -8.14 2.47 -4.10
C VAL A 73 -9.30 3.37 -3.63
N ARG A 74 -9.89 3.03 -2.50
CA ARG A 74 -11.00 3.77 -1.90
C ARG A 74 -10.54 4.73 -0.83
N ALA A 75 -9.68 4.24 0.06
CA ALA A 75 -9.17 4.99 1.20
C ALA A 75 -7.77 4.52 1.57
N VAL A 76 -6.99 5.42 2.15
CA VAL A 76 -5.67 5.15 2.72
C VAL A 76 -5.60 5.80 4.09
N LEU A 77 -5.17 5.03 5.09
CA LEU A 77 -4.78 5.53 6.40
C LEU A 77 -3.26 5.43 6.52
N ALA A 78 -2.60 6.57 6.71
CA ALA A 78 -1.17 6.67 6.96
C ALA A 78 -0.95 6.95 8.44
N ARG A 79 -0.49 5.94 9.19
CA ARG A 79 -0.18 6.06 10.62
C ARG A 79 1.31 6.08 10.85
N ARG A 80 1.76 7.09 11.59
CA ARG A 80 3.14 7.20 12.02
C ARG A 80 3.28 6.72 13.46
N TYR A 81 4.30 5.93 13.75
CA TYR A 81 4.62 5.48 15.09
C TYR A 81 5.97 6.05 15.56
N GLU A 82 5.97 6.65 16.74
CA GLU A 82 7.12 7.30 17.35
C GLU A 82 7.57 6.57 18.61
N LYS A 83 8.89 6.57 18.85
CA LYS A 83 9.51 6.05 20.06
C LYS A 83 10.72 6.92 20.42
N GLN A 84 10.86 7.23 21.70
CA GLN A 84 12.01 8.00 22.19
C GLN A 84 13.32 7.30 21.81
N ASP A 85 14.28 8.09 21.31
CA ASP A 85 15.62 7.65 20.89
C ASP A 85 15.65 6.61 19.75
N ALA A 86 14.54 6.42 19.03
CA ALA A 86 14.45 5.58 17.85
C ALA A 86 13.92 6.35 16.64
N GLN A 87 14.16 5.82 15.44
CA GLN A 87 13.54 6.35 14.23
C GLN A 87 12.06 5.89 14.13
N PRO A 88 11.22 6.67 13.46
CA PRO A 88 9.80 6.39 13.31
C PRO A 88 9.54 5.21 12.37
N ILE A 89 8.32 4.66 12.48
CA ILE A 89 7.76 3.69 11.54
C ILE A 89 6.53 4.32 10.89
N LEU A 90 6.40 4.20 9.58
CA LEU A 90 5.20 4.63 8.83
C LEU A 90 4.47 3.40 8.34
N ALA A 91 3.20 3.27 8.69
CA ALA A 91 2.31 2.22 8.21
C ALA A 91 1.20 2.82 7.35
N ASP A 92 1.21 2.49 6.07
CA ASP A 92 0.17 2.85 5.12
C ASP A 92 -0.75 1.65 4.92
N MET A 93 -2.01 1.81 5.29
CA MET A 93 -3.06 0.82 5.08
C MET A 93 -4.02 1.31 3.99
N PHE A 94 -4.05 0.58 2.88
CA PHE A 94 -4.88 0.88 1.73
C PHE A 94 -6.11 -0.03 1.73
N ASP A 95 -7.30 0.56 1.67
CA ASP A 95 -8.52 -0.13 1.26
C ASP A 95 -8.62 -0.08 -0.27
N MET A 96 -8.34 -1.21 -0.91
CA MET A 96 -8.37 -1.34 -2.36
C MET A 96 -9.77 -1.63 -2.90
N GLY A 97 -10.80 -1.67 -2.04
CA GLY A 97 -12.18 -1.89 -2.43
C GLY A 97 -12.55 -3.33 -2.78
N SER A 98 -11.61 -4.12 -3.30
CA SER A 98 -11.75 -5.55 -3.54
C SER A 98 -10.47 -6.32 -3.23
N SER A 99 -10.60 -7.63 -3.04
CA SER A 99 -9.44 -8.50 -2.80
C SER A 99 -8.56 -8.68 -4.04
N LYS A 100 -9.16 -8.63 -5.23
CA LYS A 100 -8.43 -8.67 -6.51
C LYS A 100 -7.59 -7.41 -6.71
N ASP A 101 -8.11 -6.27 -6.29
CA ASP A 101 -7.40 -4.99 -6.33
C ASP A 101 -6.23 -4.95 -5.33
N ALA A 102 -6.43 -5.48 -4.12
CA ALA A 102 -5.34 -5.66 -3.15
C ALA A 102 -4.26 -6.62 -3.67
N PHE A 103 -4.66 -7.71 -4.32
CA PHE A 103 -3.74 -8.61 -5.01
C PHE A 103 -2.94 -7.86 -6.09
N GLY A 104 -3.59 -7.06 -6.93
CA GLY A 104 -2.92 -6.25 -7.96
C GLY A 104 -1.96 -5.23 -7.38
N ALA A 105 -2.39 -4.49 -6.36
CA ALA A 105 -1.55 -3.54 -5.64
C ALA A 105 -0.35 -4.21 -4.96
N TYR A 106 -0.45 -5.45 -4.50
CA TYR A 106 0.71 -6.18 -3.98
C TYR A 106 1.65 -6.67 -5.10
N HIS A 107 1.10 -7.23 -6.18
CA HIS A 107 1.87 -7.86 -7.25
C HIS A 107 2.38 -6.89 -8.33
N HIS A 108 2.12 -5.58 -8.21
CA HIS A 108 2.55 -4.61 -9.22
C HIS A 108 4.07 -4.53 -9.38
N ASP A 109 4.84 -4.80 -8.33
CA ASP A 109 6.30 -4.75 -8.35
C ASP A 109 6.91 -6.15 -8.21
N LEU A 110 8.20 -6.24 -8.46
CA LEU A 110 8.96 -7.46 -8.19
C LEU A 110 9.06 -7.69 -6.68
N ARG A 111 8.82 -8.95 -6.28
CA ARG A 111 9.02 -9.39 -4.91
C ARG A 111 10.35 -10.13 -4.80
N GLU A 112 11.33 -9.48 -4.16
CA GLU A 112 12.71 -9.95 -4.00
C GLU A 112 13.07 -10.20 -2.53
N GLY A 113 12.22 -9.76 -1.60
CA GLY A 113 12.37 -9.99 -0.16
C GLY A 113 11.86 -11.36 0.30
N ASP A 114 11.98 -11.60 1.60
CA ASP A 114 11.58 -12.86 2.22
C ASP A 114 10.07 -12.89 2.50
N GLU A 115 9.43 -14.02 2.25
CA GLU A 115 8.06 -14.29 2.72
C GLU A 115 8.10 -14.59 4.23
N VAL A 116 7.28 -13.87 5.01
CA VAL A 116 7.29 -13.93 6.48
C VAL A 116 5.96 -14.37 7.11
N GLY A 117 4.99 -14.76 6.28
CA GLY A 117 3.72 -15.36 6.72
C GLY A 117 2.81 -14.36 7.44
N ILE A 118 2.78 -13.11 6.98
CA ILE A 118 1.86 -12.07 7.47
C ILE A 118 0.84 -11.77 6.37
N GLY A 119 -0.46 -11.80 6.70
CA GLY A 119 -1.50 -11.69 5.69
C GLY A 119 -1.63 -12.96 4.86
N GLN A 120 -2.02 -12.83 3.59
CA GLN A 120 -2.10 -13.93 2.62
C GLN A 120 -0.76 -14.15 1.91
N GLU A 121 -0.09 -13.05 1.54
CA GLU A 121 1.28 -13.03 1.02
C GLU A 121 1.97 -11.79 1.60
N SER A 122 3.26 -11.93 1.88
CA SER A 122 4.09 -10.84 2.40
C SER A 122 5.48 -10.83 1.83
N GLU A 123 6.07 -9.66 1.88
CA GLU A 123 7.47 -9.43 1.58
C GLU A 123 8.10 -8.62 2.69
N LEU A 124 9.18 -9.14 3.26
CA LEU A 124 10.10 -8.39 4.08
C LEU A 124 11.37 -8.12 3.27
N LEU A 125 11.54 -6.87 2.83
CA LEU A 125 12.73 -6.41 2.13
C LEU A 125 13.54 -5.48 3.06
N GLY A 126 14.66 -5.99 3.55
CA GLY A 126 15.45 -5.31 4.58
C GLY A 126 14.69 -5.23 5.91
N SER A 127 14.08 -4.08 6.19
CA SER A 127 13.22 -3.88 7.36
C SER A 127 11.83 -3.33 6.99
N SER A 128 11.54 -3.17 5.71
CA SER A 128 10.23 -2.77 5.23
C SER A 128 9.38 -4.01 5.00
N LEU A 129 8.14 -3.99 5.51
CA LEU A 129 7.18 -5.07 5.35
C LEU A 129 6.06 -4.59 4.42
N THR A 130 5.77 -5.38 3.41
CA THR A 130 4.59 -5.20 2.56
C THR A 130 3.77 -6.48 2.60
N PHE A 131 2.45 -6.40 2.72
CA PHE A 131 1.58 -7.57 2.65
C PHE A 131 0.18 -7.20 2.17
N TRP A 132 -0.63 -8.21 1.86
CA TRP A 132 -2.05 -8.01 1.59
C TRP A 132 -2.90 -9.08 2.28
N LYS A 133 -4.16 -8.73 2.61
CA LYS A 133 -5.16 -9.64 3.16
C LYS A 133 -6.57 -9.10 2.92
N ASP A 134 -7.46 -9.94 2.40
CA ASP A 134 -8.78 -9.50 1.90
C ASP A 134 -8.63 -8.34 0.93
N ARG A 135 -9.36 -7.22 1.14
CA ARG A 135 -9.29 -6.02 0.30
C ARG A 135 -8.20 -5.04 0.71
N TYR A 136 -7.36 -5.39 1.67
CA TYR A 136 -6.37 -4.48 2.24
C TYR A 136 -4.97 -4.80 1.72
N TYR A 137 -4.30 -3.76 1.25
CA TYR A 137 -2.87 -3.75 0.97
C TYR A 137 -2.18 -2.89 2.03
N VAL A 138 -1.05 -3.35 2.57
CA VAL A 138 -0.37 -2.68 3.69
C VAL A 138 1.11 -2.57 3.37
N SER A 139 1.66 -1.37 3.56
CA SER A 139 3.10 -1.10 3.49
C SER A 139 3.58 -0.48 4.79
N ILE A 140 4.62 -1.04 5.39
CA ILE A 140 5.19 -0.59 6.66
C ILE A 140 6.67 -0.33 6.45
N ILE A 141 7.04 0.95 6.50
CA ILE A 141 8.39 1.43 6.20
C ILE A 141 8.99 2.05 7.45
N PRO A 142 10.07 1.48 8.01
CA PRO A 142 10.85 2.13 9.05
C PRO A 142 11.80 3.18 8.45
N PHE A 143 12.00 4.29 9.17
CA PHE A 143 13.01 5.30 8.82
C PHE A 143 14.38 5.02 9.47
N GLY A 144 14.50 3.87 10.16
CA GLY A 144 15.72 3.41 10.80
C GLY A 144 16.09 1.99 10.39
N HIS A 145 17.15 1.47 11.01
CA HIS A 145 17.67 0.13 10.75
C HIS A 145 18.00 -0.59 12.06
N GLY A 146 18.04 -1.92 12.02
CA GLY A 146 18.40 -2.79 13.14
C GLY A 146 17.29 -3.77 13.53
N GLU A 147 17.64 -4.77 14.34
CA GLU A 147 16.70 -5.85 14.70
C GLU A 147 15.52 -5.36 15.55
N GLU A 148 15.70 -4.32 16.36
CA GLU A 148 14.63 -3.78 17.19
C GLU A 148 13.50 -3.17 16.35
N ILE A 149 13.84 -2.28 15.41
CA ILE A 149 12.84 -1.63 14.55
C ILE A 149 12.24 -2.64 13.56
N LYS A 150 13.02 -3.60 13.08
CA LYS A 150 12.53 -4.71 12.25
C LYS A 150 11.51 -5.57 12.99
N SER A 151 11.78 -5.91 14.25
CA SER A 151 10.85 -6.61 15.14
C SER A 151 9.55 -5.81 15.32
N ALA A 152 9.65 -4.51 15.58
CA ALA A 152 8.49 -3.65 15.72
C ALA A 152 7.65 -3.57 14.43
N VAL A 153 8.27 -3.45 13.25
CA VAL A 153 7.60 -3.48 11.95
C VAL A 153 6.81 -4.78 11.75
N LEU A 154 7.42 -5.93 12.05
CA LEU A 154 6.75 -7.23 11.95
C LEU A 154 5.56 -7.33 12.91
N GLU A 155 5.69 -6.84 14.14
CA GLU A 155 4.59 -6.85 15.10
C GLU A 155 3.44 -5.90 14.72
N VAL A 156 3.72 -4.72 14.15
CA VAL A 156 2.69 -3.86 13.56
C VAL A 156 1.96 -4.62 12.44
N GLY A 157 2.70 -5.28 11.54
CA GLY A 157 2.11 -6.07 10.47
C GLY A 157 1.26 -7.23 10.97
N ARG A 158 1.73 -7.97 11.97
CA ARG A 158 0.96 -9.06 12.60
C ARG A 158 -0.32 -8.57 13.26
N ALA A 159 -0.26 -7.45 13.97
CA ALA A 159 -1.44 -6.85 14.61
C ALA A 159 -2.50 -6.48 13.55
N ILE A 160 -2.09 -5.79 12.47
CA ILE A 160 -2.99 -5.42 11.38
C ILE A 160 -3.58 -6.67 10.71
N ALA A 161 -2.74 -7.66 10.38
CA ALA A 161 -3.21 -8.89 9.75
C ALA A 161 -4.19 -9.68 10.63
N GLN A 162 -4.02 -9.67 11.95
CA GLN A 162 -4.95 -10.30 12.91
C GLN A 162 -6.27 -9.53 13.03
N ALA A 163 -6.24 -8.21 12.93
CA ALA A 163 -7.44 -7.37 12.99
C ALA A 163 -8.34 -7.53 11.75
N ILE A 164 -7.76 -7.88 10.59
CA ILE A 164 -8.53 -8.19 9.38
C ILE A 164 -9.21 -9.57 9.53
N PRO A 165 -10.55 -9.67 9.54
CA PRO A 165 -11.27 -10.85 10.02
C PRO A 165 -11.23 -12.05 9.10
N LYS A 166 -10.98 -11.85 7.80
CA LYS A 166 -11.00 -12.88 6.78
C LYS A 166 -9.88 -12.69 5.77
N GLU A 167 -9.58 -13.75 5.03
CA GLU A 167 -8.84 -13.65 3.78
C GLU A 167 -9.82 -13.39 2.62
N GLY A 168 -9.31 -12.92 1.49
CA GLY A 168 -10.08 -12.72 0.28
C GLY A 168 -9.53 -13.53 -0.91
N PRO A 169 -10.36 -13.77 -1.93
CA PRO A 169 -9.98 -14.59 -3.07
C PRO A 169 -8.94 -13.88 -3.95
N LYS A 170 -7.96 -14.63 -4.44
CA LYS A 170 -7.12 -14.19 -5.56
C LYS A 170 -7.96 -14.06 -6.85
N PRO A 171 -7.54 -13.29 -7.87
CA PRO A 171 -8.27 -13.19 -9.12
C PRO A 171 -8.51 -14.54 -9.80
N ASP A 172 -9.75 -14.83 -10.21
CA ASP A 172 -10.09 -16.08 -10.90
C ASP A 172 -9.34 -16.26 -12.22
N LEU A 173 -8.94 -15.14 -12.84
CA LEU A 173 -8.13 -15.12 -14.08
C LEU A 173 -6.81 -15.89 -13.94
N LEU A 174 -6.27 -16.01 -12.72
CA LEU A 174 -5.06 -16.80 -12.46
C LEU A 174 -5.24 -18.28 -12.82
N ASN A 175 -6.46 -18.81 -12.75
CA ASN A 175 -6.75 -20.21 -13.07
C ASN A 175 -6.60 -20.54 -14.56
N TYR A 176 -6.57 -19.53 -15.43
CA TYR A 176 -6.38 -19.68 -16.87
C TYR A 176 -4.90 -19.61 -17.28
N LEU A 177 -3.99 -19.31 -16.34
CA LEU A 177 -2.57 -19.30 -16.63
C LEU A 177 -2.01 -20.73 -16.82
N PRO A 178 -1.03 -20.93 -17.71
CA PRO A 178 -0.44 -22.26 -17.93
C PRO A 178 0.17 -22.85 -16.64
N GLN A 179 -0.42 -23.92 -16.12
CA GLN A 179 0.01 -24.55 -14.86
C GLN A 179 1.37 -25.28 -14.93
N GLN A 180 1.86 -25.56 -16.15
CA GLN A 180 2.99 -26.48 -16.39
C GLN A 180 4.36 -25.80 -16.50
N LYS A 181 4.41 -24.48 -16.40
CA LYS A 181 5.68 -23.74 -16.31
C LYS A 181 5.75 -23.10 -14.94
N ARG A 182 6.98 -22.94 -14.42
CA ARG A 182 7.23 -21.98 -13.33
C ARG A 182 6.79 -20.64 -13.89
N LEU A 183 5.57 -20.22 -13.57
CA LEU A 183 5.03 -18.98 -14.10
C LEU A 183 5.93 -17.89 -13.57
N PRO A 184 6.51 -17.08 -14.46
CA PRO A 184 7.24 -15.91 -14.04
C PRO A 184 6.23 -14.85 -13.52
N GLN A 185 6.71 -13.67 -13.18
CA GLN A 185 5.95 -12.65 -12.43
C GLN A 185 4.53 -12.46 -13.01
N VAL A 186 3.54 -12.52 -12.12
CA VAL A 186 2.13 -12.36 -12.49
C VAL A 186 1.65 -10.98 -12.08
N HIS A 187 1.18 -10.21 -13.05
CA HIS A 187 0.59 -8.89 -12.87
C HIS A 187 -0.91 -8.95 -13.12
N TYR A 188 -1.69 -8.46 -12.17
CA TYR A 188 -3.09 -8.14 -12.37
C TYR A 188 -3.20 -6.66 -12.78
N PHE A 189 -4.11 -6.32 -13.69
CA PHE A 189 -4.29 -4.94 -14.15
C PHE A 189 -5.73 -4.68 -14.56
N HIS A 190 -6.12 -3.40 -14.55
CA HIS A 190 -7.39 -2.96 -15.12
C HIS A 190 -7.23 -2.19 -16.42
N ASN A 191 -6.59 -1.04 -16.32
CA ASN A 191 -6.57 -0.07 -17.40
C ASN A 191 -5.29 -0.13 -18.27
N HIS A 192 -5.33 0.62 -19.38
CA HIS A 192 -4.24 0.72 -20.35
C HIS A 192 -2.95 1.28 -19.77
N ALA A 193 -3.01 2.28 -18.89
CA ALA A 193 -1.83 2.86 -18.27
C ALA A 193 -1.10 1.83 -17.39
N CYS A 194 -1.85 1.06 -16.60
CA CYS A 194 -1.32 -0.01 -15.77
C CYS A 194 -0.66 -1.12 -16.61
N LEU A 195 -1.34 -1.60 -17.67
CA LEU A 195 -0.76 -2.58 -18.59
C LEU A 195 0.56 -2.07 -19.20
N ASN A 196 0.61 -0.81 -19.63
CA ASN A 196 1.80 -0.22 -20.23
C ASN A 196 3.00 -0.12 -19.29
N THR A 197 2.78 -0.08 -17.97
CA THR A 197 3.85 -0.16 -16.97
C THR A 197 4.55 -1.53 -17.01
N TYR A 198 3.81 -2.59 -17.31
CA TYR A 198 4.34 -3.96 -17.38
C TYR A 198 4.77 -4.37 -18.77
N TYR A 199 4.04 -3.93 -19.79
CA TYR A 199 4.28 -4.25 -21.19
C TYR A 199 3.75 -3.14 -22.06
N PHE A 200 4.66 -2.35 -22.65
CA PHE A 200 4.28 -1.31 -23.59
C PHE A 200 3.67 -1.93 -24.84
N LEU A 201 2.34 -1.83 -24.96
CA LEU A 201 1.61 -2.33 -26.12
C LEU A 201 1.50 -1.24 -27.19
N ALA A 202 1.00 -0.07 -26.80
CA ALA A 202 0.81 1.08 -27.67
C ALA A 202 0.59 2.35 -26.82
N ARG A 203 0.78 3.52 -27.45
CA ARG A 203 0.45 4.81 -26.82
C ARG A 203 -1.05 4.97 -26.59
N ASP A 204 -1.87 4.46 -27.50
CA ASP A 204 -3.33 4.56 -27.43
C ASP A 204 -3.93 3.30 -26.79
N ASN A 205 -5.11 3.44 -26.18
CA ASN A 205 -5.86 2.33 -25.57
C ASN A 205 -6.55 1.46 -26.66
N LEU A 206 -5.75 0.67 -27.37
CA LEU A 206 -6.23 -0.17 -28.49
C LEU A 206 -7.22 -1.26 -28.07
N LEU A 207 -7.14 -1.70 -26.82
CA LEU A 207 -7.97 -2.79 -26.29
C LEU A 207 -9.23 -2.28 -25.58
N ASN A 208 -9.45 -0.96 -25.54
CA ASN A 208 -10.54 -0.30 -24.82
C ASN A 208 -10.62 -0.73 -23.33
N LEU A 209 -9.47 -0.86 -22.66
CA LEU A 209 -9.39 -1.20 -21.25
C LEU A 209 -9.85 -0.04 -20.37
N ASP A 210 -10.61 -0.33 -19.33
CA ASP A 210 -11.08 0.64 -18.34
C ASP A 210 -10.87 0.10 -16.91
N GLN A 211 -11.46 0.76 -15.90
CA GLN A 211 -11.31 0.38 -14.49
C GLN A 211 -12.17 -0.84 -14.08
N ASP A 212 -13.06 -1.30 -14.96
CA ASP A 212 -13.91 -2.47 -14.74
C ASP A 212 -13.35 -3.72 -15.46
N THR A 213 -12.29 -3.53 -16.25
CA THR A 213 -11.68 -4.58 -17.05
C THR A 213 -10.75 -5.44 -16.19
N GLU A 214 -10.96 -6.74 -16.05
CA GLU A 214 -9.98 -7.59 -15.35
C GLU A 214 -8.97 -8.20 -16.34
N GLY A 215 -7.68 -7.98 -16.09
CA GLY A 215 -6.57 -8.50 -16.90
C GLY A 215 -5.47 -9.15 -16.08
N VAL A 216 -4.81 -10.16 -16.66
CA VAL A 216 -3.62 -10.79 -16.07
C VAL A 216 -2.53 -10.94 -17.12
N LEU A 217 -1.29 -10.58 -16.75
CA LEU A 217 -0.07 -10.76 -17.53
C LEU A 217 0.92 -11.62 -16.74
N ALA A 218 1.37 -12.73 -17.30
CA ALA A 218 2.45 -13.55 -16.74
C ALA A 218 3.71 -13.44 -17.62
N ARG A 219 4.82 -12.95 -17.08
CA ARG A 219 6.08 -12.69 -17.83
C ARG A 219 7.34 -12.96 -17.03
#